data_AF-A0A2W1MBD4-F1
#
_entry.id   AF-A0A2W1MBD4-F1
#
_cell.length_a   1.000
_cell.length_b   1.000
_cell.length_c   1.000
_cell.angle_alpha   90.00
_cell.angle_beta   90.00
_cell.angle_gamma   90.00
#
_symmetry.space_group_name_H-M   'P 1'
#
loop_
_entity.id
_entity.type
_entity.pdbx_description
1 polymer ?
#
loop_
_entity_poly.entity_id
_entity_poly.type
_entity_poly.pdbx_seq_one_letter_code
_entity_poly.pdbx_strand_id
1 'polypeptide(L)'
;MFRTIALALCLSFTGLVSADPAADAEKARALLDRAVDYYQMQGDAALAAFSRLGEFIEDDRYVFVVDTHGVMLASGGPSAVLIGRDVSQVLEPELREAFQKVLATTEQQGVQTAEYRWKNWRDGRVERKEVYFRRVGERIIAVGHYLPRATPEQAHQFMARAVKAMQADAAGSIKAINALSPAFREDDLYLFVVDLQDRRYVAHGYNLRLVGVDFAAIDDPEGKPVGAPILELMAKADQGDYEYRWKNPVTGKVEYKHALLRKVGHYLVVTGYYSD
;
A
#
# COMPACT_ATOMS: atom_id res chain seq x y z
N MET A 1 48.71 39.03 -15.37
CA MET A 1 47.94 38.63 -14.18
C MET A 1 46.70 39.52 -14.18
N PHE A 2 45.44 39.11 -14.31
CA PHE A 2 44.70 37.91 -13.91
C PHE A 2 43.67 37.56 -15.02
N ARG A 3 43.37 36.27 -15.22
CA ARG A 3 42.22 35.80 -16.02
C ARG A 3 41.16 35.30 -15.04
N THR A 4 40.01 35.97 -15.02
CA THR A 4 38.84 35.59 -14.22
C THR A 4 38.12 34.44 -14.92
N ILE A 5 38.13 33.25 -14.31
CA ILE A 5 37.33 32.09 -14.76
C ILE A 5 36.03 32.11 -13.95
N ALA A 6 34.91 32.35 -14.61
CA ALA A 6 33.58 32.22 -14.02
C ALA A 6 33.21 30.73 -13.97
N LEU A 7 33.09 30.19 -12.76
CA LEU A 7 32.65 28.82 -12.50
C LEU A 7 31.11 28.78 -12.56
N ALA A 8 30.56 28.23 -13.64
CA ALA A 8 29.13 27.98 -13.75
C ALA A 8 28.74 26.80 -12.85
N LEU A 9 28.08 27.10 -11.74
CA LEU A 9 27.54 26.11 -10.81
C LEU A 9 26.23 25.56 -11.41
N CYS A 10 26.33 24.43 -12.12
CA CYS A 10 25.15 23.66 -12.51
C CYS A 10 24.53 23.03 -11.25
N LEU A 11 23.52 23.69 -10.68
CA LEU A 11 22.60 23.06 -9.75
C LEU A 11 21.74 22.05 -10.53
N SER A 12 22.18 20.79 -10.53
CA SER A 12 21.31 19.67 -10.88
C SER A 12 20.24 19.55 -9.81
N PHE A 13 19.05 20.07 -10.10
CA PHE A 13 17.83 19.68 -9.40
C PHE A 13 17.62 18.19 -9.64
N THR A 14 18.05 17.35 -8.70
CA THR A 14 17.52 16.00 -8.57
C THR A 14 16.05 16.15 -8.22
N GLY A 15 15.18 16.09 -9.23
CA GLY A 15 13.75 15.98 -9.01
C GLY A 15 13.50 14.79 -8.10
N LEU A 16 12.69 15.00 -7.06
CA LEU A 16 12.05 13.91 -6.33
C LEU A 16 11.29 13.10 -7.38
N VAL A 17 11.85 11.95 -7.77
CA VAL A 17 11.13 10.96 -8.57
C VAL A 17 10.00 10.48 -7.68
N SER A 18 8.80 11.01 -7.92
CA SER A 18 7.58 10.36 -7.48
C SER A 18 7.59 8.97 -8.11
N ALA A 19 7.51 7.92 -7.28
CA ALA A 19 7.25 6.59 -7.76
C ALA A 19 5.92 6.64 -8.53
N ASP A 20 5.96 6.34 -9.83
CA ASP A 20 4.76 6.10 -10.62
C ASP A 20 4.45 4.61 -10.49
N PRO A 21 3.35 4.21 -9.80
CA PRO A 21 3.02 2.82 -9.59
C PRO A 21 2.90 2.02 -10.89
N ALA A 22 2.49 2.66 -11.99
CA ALA A 22 2.43 2.01 -13.30
C ALA A 22 3.84 1.72 -13.85
N ALA A 23 4.76 2.67 -13.72
CA ALA A 23 6.16 2.48 -14.13
C ALA A 23 6.88 1.44 -13.26
N ASP A 24 6.60 1.38 -11.96
CA ASP A 24 7.19 0.36 -11.07
C ASP A 24 6.63 -1.04 -11.35
N ALA A 25 5.34 -1.14 -11.68
CA ALA A 25 4.73 -2.37 -12.17
C ALA A 25 5.36 -2.87 -13.47
N GLU A 26 5.57 -1.98 -14.45
CA GLU A 26 6.26 -2.32 -15.72
C GLU A 26 7.68 -2.81 -15.49
N LYS A 27 8.46 -2.12 -14.64
CA LYS A 27 9.82 -2.56 -14.28
C LYS A 27 9.84 -3.91 -13.58
N ALA A 28 8.89 -4.15 -12.66
CA ALA A 28 8.78 -5.44 -11.97
C ALA A 28 8.48 -6.59 -12.94
N ARG A 29 7.60 -6.36 -13.92
CA ARG A 29 7.31 -7.35 -14.99
C ARG A 29 8.51 -7.59 -15.89
N ALA A 30 9.20 -6.54 -16.31
CA ALA A 30 10.42 -6.66 -17.12
C ALA A 30 11.53 -7.45 -16.39
N LEU A 31 11.70 -7.19 -15.08
CA LEU A 31 12.65 -7.95 -14.26
C LEU A 31 12.23 -9.42 -14.10
N LEU A 32 10.93 -9.70 -13.95
CA LEU A 32 10.41 -11.07 -13.93
C LEU A 32 10.70 -11.80 -15.25
N ASP A 33 10.43 -11.17 -16.38
CA ASP A 33 10.66 -11.77 -17.70
C ASP A 33 12.14 -12.15 -17.88
N ARG A 34 13.06 -11.24 -17.57
CA ARG A 34 14.51 -11.53 -17.59
C ARG A 34 14.89 -12.69 -16.66
N ALA A 35 14.30 -12.75 -15.46
CA ALA A 35 14.57 -13.81 -14.49
C ALA A 35 14.05 -15.17 -14.99
N VAL A 36 12.86 -15.20 -15.60
CA VAL A 36 12.28 -16.40 -16.20
C VAL A 36 13.15 -16.89 -17.35
N ASP A 37 13.54 -16.01 -18.27
CA ASP A 37 14.41 -16.36 -19.41
C ASP A 37 15.75 -16.90 -18.92
N TYR A 38 16.36 -16.24 -17.91
CA TYR A 38 17.60 -16.70 -17.32
C TYR A 38 17.47 -18.08 -16.67
N TYR A 39 16.39 -18.31 -15.91
CA TYR A 39 16.12 -19.62 -15.30
C TYR A 39 15.85 -20.70 -16.36
N GLN A 40 15.16 -20.39 -17.46
CA GLN A 40 14.94 -21.36 -18.55
C GLN A 40 16.25 -21.79 -19.23
N MET A 41 17.25 -20.91 -19.30
CA MET A 41 18.57 -21.25 -19.86
C MET A 41 19.48 -21.99 -18.88
N GLN A 42 19.43 -21.64 -17.58
CA GLN A 42 20.41 -22.10 -16.59
C GLN A 42 19.86 -23.19 -15.65
N GLY A 43 18.55 -23.36 -15.57
CA GLY A 43 17.89 -24.18 -14.56
C GLY A 43 18.20 -23.72 -13.14
N ASP A 44 18.32 -24.67 -12.20
CA ASP A 44 18.57 -24.37 -10.78
C ASP A 44 19.91 -23.64 -10.52
N ALA A 45 20.85 -23.62 -11.47
CA ALA A 45 22.06 -22.79 -11.36
C ALA A 45 21.74 -21.29 -11.25
N ALA A 46 20.58 -20.84 -11.76
CA ALA A 46 20.13 -19.46 -11.65
C ALA A 46 19.83 -19.01 -10.22
N LEU A 47 19.51 -19.93 -9.30
CA LEU A 47 19.14 -19.61 -7.92
C LEU A 47 20.26 -18.84 -7.19
N ALA A 48 21.52 -19.14 -7.51
CA ALA A 48 22.67 -18.44 -6.98
C ALA A 48 22.75 -16.98 -7.48
N ALA A 49 22.34 -16.71 -8.72
CA ALA A 49 22.27 -15.36 -9.27
C ALA A 49 21.15 -14.54 -8.62
N PHE A 50 20.02 -15.18 -8.30
CA PHE A 50 18.89 -14.54 -7.61
C PHE A 50 19.14 -14.27 -6.13
N SER A 51 20.13 -14.93 -5.51
CA SER A 51 20.41 -14.82 -4.06
C SER A 51 21.57 -13.90 -3.71
N ARG A 52 22.10 -13.14 -4.68
CA ARG A 52 23.24 -12.24 -4.49
C ARG A 52 22.97 -10.87 -5.10
N LEU A 53 23.73 -9.87 -4.63
CA LEU A 53 23.75 -8.55 -5.28
C LEU A 53 24.17 -8.69 -6.74
N GLY A 54 23.38 -8.12 -7.65
CA GLY A 54 23.59 -8.24 -9.09
C GLY A 54 22.39 -7.81 -9.91
N GLU A 55 22.34 -8.29 -11.16
CA GLU A 55 21.37 -7.89 -12.19
C GLU A 55 19.90 -8.22 -11.89
N PHE A 56 19.65 -9.06 -10.88
CA PHE A 56 18.30 -9.47 -10.46
C PHE A 56 17.76 -8.68 -9.27
N ILE A 57 18.40 -7.55 -8.96
CA ILE A 57 17.97 -6.59 -7.94
C ILE A 57 18.03 -5.18 -8.57
N GLU A 58 16.91 -4.47 -8.56
CA GLU A 58 16.78 -3.10 -9.05
C GLU A 58 16.02 -2.25 -8.03
N ASP A 59 16.71 -1.31 -7.39
CA ASP A 59 16.21 -0.49 -6.28
C ASP A 59 15.63 -1.34 -5.13
N ASP A 60 14.30 -1.48 -5.05
CA ASP A 60 13.58 -2.28 -4.06
C ASP A 60 12.89 -3.52 -4.64
N ARG A 61 13.02 -3.73 -5.96
CA ARG A 61 12.56 -4.90 -6.68
C ARG A 61 13.68 -5.94 -6.70
N TYR A 62 13.32 -7.18 -6.40
CA TYR A 62 14.25 -8.30 -6.39
C TYR A 62 13.53 -9.59 -6.76
N VAL A 63 14.26 -10.50 -7.38
CA VAL A 63 13.78 -11.86 -7.66
C VAL A 63 13.78 -12.68 -6.37
N PHE A 64 12.75 -13.48 -6.19
CA PHE A 64 12.72 -14.58 -5.24
C PHE A 64 12.02 -15.80 -5.85
N VAL A 65 12.39 -16.98 -5.37
CA VAL A 65 11.91 -18.25 -5.92
C VAL A 65 11.42 -19.13 -4.79
N VAL A 66 10.21 -19.65 -4.92
CA VAL A 66 9.69 -20.74 -4.10
C VAL A 66 9.44 -21.96 -4.96
N ASP A 67 9.58 -23.16 -4.42
CA ASP A 67 9.12 -24.36 -5.11
C ASP A 67 7.61 -24.58 -4.92
N THR A 68 7.06 -25.56 -5.62
CA THR A 68 5.64 -25.94 -5.51
C THR A 68 5.26 -26.60 -4.18
N HIS A 69 6.24 -26.90 -3.32
CA HIS A 69 6.03 -27.36 -1.95
C HIS A 69 6.07 -26.20 -0.94
N GLY A 70 6.34 -24.97 -1.39
CA GLY A 70 6.39 -23.77 -0.56
C GLY A 70 7.76 -23.47 0.05
N VAL A 71 8.82 -24.18 -0.34
CA VAL A 71 10.18 -23.94 0.15
C VAL A 71 10.80 -22.75 -0.58
N MET A 72 11.33 -21.77 0.16
CA MET A 72 12.10 -20.67 -0.43
C MET A 72 13.46 -21.18 -0.93
N LEU A 73 13.73 -21.02 -2.22
CA LEU A 73 14.96 -21.49 -2.86
C LEU A 73 15.97 -20.37 -3.10
N ALA A 74 15.49 -19.16 -3.37
CA ALA A 74 16.33 -18.00 -3.62
C ALA A 74 15.61 -16.70 -3.27
N SER A 75 16.36 -15.68 -2.87
CA SER A 75 15.83 -14.33 -2.71
C SER A 75 16.95 -13.29 -2.71
N GLY A 76 16.76 -12.24 -3.50
CA GLY A 76 17.65 -11.07 -3.53
C GLY A 76 17.33 -10.03 -2.45
N GLY A 77 16.27 -10.23 -1.67
CA GLY A 77 15.79 -9.26 -0.68
C GLY A 77 15.66 -9.83 0.73
N PRO A 78 14.86 -9.20 1.62
CA PRO A 78 14.74 -9.59 3.03
C PRO A 78 14.29 -11.03 3.27
N SER A 79 13.59 -11.65 2.31
CA SER A 79 13.21 -13.07 2.41
C SER A 79 14.38 -14.03 2.21
N ALA A 80 15.61 -13.56 1.97
CA ALA A 80 16.82 -14.40 1.94
C ALA A 80 17.01 -15.20 3.24
N VAL A 81 16.55 -14.67 4.39
CA VAL A 81 16.57 -15.39 5.68
C VAL A 81 15.68 -16.64 5.71
N LEU A 82 14.77 -16.77 4.75
CA LEU A 82 13.85 -17.89 4.61
C LEU A 82 14.37 -18.99 3.68
N ILE A 83 15.49 -18.80 2.99
CA ILE A 83 16.04 -19.81 2.06
C ILE A 83 16.20 -21.15 2.80
N GLY A 84 15.70 -22.22 2.17
CA GLY A 84 15.65 -23.58 2.72
C GLY A 84 14.49 -23.87 3.68
N ARG A 85 13.58 -22.92 3.89
CA ARG A 85 12.43 -23.07 4.81
C ARG A 85 11.11 -23.12 4.05
N ASP A 86 10.17 -23.88 4.59
CA ASP A 86 8.76 -23.82 4.22
C ASP A 86 8.19 -22.44 4.61
N VAL A 87 7.86 -21.64 3.59
CA VAL A 87 7.34 -20.28 3.76
C VAL A 87 6.00 -20.30 4.47
N SER A 88 5.17 -21.34 4.29
CA SER A 88 3.83 -21.41 4.88
C SER A 88 3.82 -21.38 6.42
N GLN A 89 4.92 -21.78 7.05
CA GLN A 89 5.11 -21.78 8.50
C GLN A 89 5.32 -20.38 9.09
N VAL A 90 5.78 -19.42 8.29
CA VAL A 90 6.04 -18.04 8.74
C VAL A 90 4.95 -17.05 8.30
N LEU A 91 3.96 -17.52 7.54
CA LEU A 91 2.81 -16.72 7.13
C LEU A 91 1.71 -16.74 8.20
N GLU A 92 1.05 -15.60 8.35
CA GLU A 92 -0.22 -15.48 9.07
C GLU A 92 -1.31 -16.35 8.42
N PRO A 93 -2.35 -16.80 9.18
CA PRO A 93 -3.36 -17.73 8.67
C PRO A 93 -4.02 -17.32 7.35
N GLU A 94 -4.41 -16.05 7.21
CA GLU A 94 -5.06 -15.54 6.00
C GLU A 94 -4.14 -15.60 4.78
N LEU A 95 -2.85 -15.34 4.99
CA LEU A 95 -1.85 -15.33 3.93
C LEU A 95 -1.44 -16.76 3.53
N ARG A 96 -1.57 -17.72 4.46
CA ARG A 96 -1.32 -19.14 4.18
C ARG A 96 -2.31 -19.70 3.15
N GLU A 97 -3.59 -19.36 3.25
CA GLU A 97 -4.60 -19.78 2.27
C GLU A 97 -4.34 -19.21 0.88
N ALA A 98 -3.99 -17.92 0.81
CA ALA A 98 -3.61 -17.28 -0.45
C ALA A 98 -2.35 -17.92 -1.06
N PHE A 99 -1.36 -18.24 -0.22
CA PHE A 99 -0.13 -18.90 -0.66
C PHE A 99 -0.39 -20.29 -1.24
N GLN A 100 -1.30 -21.08 -0.67
CA GLN A 100 -1.69 -22.38 -1.24
C GLN A 100 -2.26 -22.25 -2.66
N LYS A 101 -3.01 -21.18 -2.96
CA LYS A 101 -3.50 -20.89 -4.32
C LYS A 101 -2.35 -20.55 -5.27
N VAL A 102 -1.32 -19.85 -4.79
CA VAL A 102 -0.09 -19.58 -5.56
C VAL A 102 0.62 -20.89 -5.90
N LEU A 103 0.81 -21.79 -4.92
CA LEU A 103 1.46 -23.10 -5.15
C LEU A 103 0.70 -23.99 -6.14
N ALA A 104 -0.63 -23.87 -6.17
CA ALA A 104 -1.50 -24.61 -7.08
C ALA A 104 -1.53 -24.07 -8.53
N THR A 105 -0.90 -22.92 -8.82
CA THR A 105 -0.88 -22.38 -10.20
C THR A 105 -0.13 -23.30 -11.16
N THR A 106 -0.57 -23.35 -12.41
CA THR A 106 0.04 -24.15 -13.48
C THR A 106 0.76 -23.26 -14.49
N GLU A 107 1.67 -23.86 -15.27
CA GLU A 107 2.43 -23.12 -16.29
C GLU A 107 1.53 -22.49 -17.37
N GLN A 108 0.40 -23.11 -17.70
CA GLN A 108 -0.53 -22.60 -18.72
C GLN A 108 -1.19 -21.28 -18.32
N GLN A 109 -1.18 -20.93 -17.03
CA GLN A 109 -1.74 -19.67 -16.55
C GLN A 109 -0.83 -18.47 -16.85
N GLY A 110 0.43 -18.69 -17.25
CA GLY A 110 1.37 -17.62 -17.57
C GLY A 110 1.75 -16.78 -16.35
N VAL A 111 1.93 -15.47 -16.54
CA VAL A 111 2.21 -14.53 -15.44
C VAL A 111 0.94 -14.32 -14.62
N GLN A 112 1.06 -14.45 -13.32
CA GLN A 112 0.01 -14.23 -12.34
C GLN A 112 0.42 -13.09 -11.39
N THR A 113 -0.55 -12.55 -10.65
CA THR A 113 -0.32 -11.48 -9.67
C THR A 113 -0.84 -11.90 -8.30
N ALA A 114 -0.13 -11.50 -7.24
CA ALA A 114 -0.57 -11.59 -5.87
C ALA A 114 -0.20 -10.31 -5.11
N GLU A 115 -0.96 -9.98 -4.08
CA GLU A 115 -0.67 -8.85 -3.18
C GLU A 115 -0.60 -9.33 -1.73
N TYR A 116 0.40 -8.86 -1.01
CA TYR A 116 0.55 -9.11 0.42
C TYR A 116 1.36 -7.99 1.08
N ARG A 117 1.66 -8.13 2.37
CA ARG A 117 2.47 -7.17 3.10
C ARG A 117 3.83 -7.76 3.39
N TRP A 118 4.87 -7.00 3.13
CA TRP A 118 6.24 -7.46 3.36
C TRP A 118 7.13 -6.34 3.84
N LYS A 119 8.21 -6.71 4.52
CA LYS A 119 9.19 -5.74 5.00
C LYS A 119 9.98 -5.18 3.80
N ASN A 120 9.82 -3.90 3.52
CA ASN A 120 10.69 -3.14 2.62
C ASN A 120 12.08 -3.03 3.24
N TRP A 121 13.10 -3.38 2.46
CA TRP A 121 14.49 -3.40 2.90
C TRP A 121 15.14 -2.01 2.91
N ARG A 122 14.57 -1.08 2.13
CA ARG A 122 15.08 0.28 1.96
C ARG A 122 14.92 1.10 3.23
N ASP A 123 13.78 0.95 3.90
CA ASP A 123 13.41 1.70 5.10
C ASP A 123 13.04 0.80 6.30
N GLY A 124 12.97 -0.52 6.11
CA GLY A 124 12.62 -1.49 7.15
C GLY A 124 11.14 -1.58 7.48
N ARG A 125 10.27 -0.86 6.76
CA ARG A 125 8.82 -0.77 7.04
C ARG A 125 8.06 -1.93 6.41
N VAL A 126 6.91 -2.28 6.98
CA VAL A 126 6.02 -3.30 6.40
C VAL A 126 5.03 -2.58 5.50
N GLU A 127 5.11 -2.83 4.21
CA GLU A 127 4.36 -2.11 3.18
C GLU A 127 3.61 -3.09 2.29
N ARG A 128 2.59 -2.61 1.57
CA ARG A 128 1.88 -3.43 0.59
C ARG A 128 2.84 -3.72 -0.55
N LYS A 129 2.90 -4.99 -0.97
CA LYS A 129 3.75 -5.46 -2.05
C LYS A 129 2.87 -6.15 -3.09
N GLU A 130 2.89 -5.65 -4.30
CA GLU A 130 2.35 -6.37 -5.46
C GLU A 130 3.46 -7.21 -6.06
N VAL A 131 3.15 -8.47 -6.34
CA VAL A 131 4.08 -9.47 -6.85
C VAL A 131 3.54 -10.06 -8.12
N TYR A 132 4.37 -10.05 -9.15
CA TYR A 132 4.20 -10.82 -10.37
C TYR A 132 4.99 -12.10 -10.26
N PHE A 133 4.38 -13.21 -10.64
CA PHE A 133 5.05 -14.49 -10.60
C PHE A 133 4.68 -15.37 -11.79
N ARG A 134 5.57 -16.28 -12.13
CA ARG A 134 5.37 -17.28 -13.17
C ARG A 134 5.93 -18.61 -12.73
N ARG A 135 5.17 -19.67 -12.98
CA ARG A 135 5.62 -21.04 -12.78
C ARG A 135 6.46 -21.52 -13.97
N VAL A 136 7.59 -22.16 -13.68
CA VAL A 136 8.45 -22.88 -14.63
C VAL A 136 8.86 -24.20 -13.98
N GLY A 137 8.27 -25.31 -14.42
CA GLY A 137 8.42 -26.62 -13.78
C GLY A 137 7.89 -26.60 -12.34
N GLU A 138 8.75 -26.92 -11.39
CA GLU A 138 8.46 -26.87 -9.95
C GLU A 138 8.86 -25.54 -9.30
N ARG A 139 9.28 -24.54 -10.08
CA ARG A 139 9.72 -23.23 -9.55
C ARG A 139 8.68 -22.17 -9.83
N ILE A 140 8.38 -21.37 -8.82
CA ILE A 140 7.58 -20.17 -8.92
C ILE A 140 8.55 -19.00 -8.75
N ILE A 141 8.88 -18.35 -9.87
CA ILE A 141 9.78 -17.21 -9.93
C ILE A 141 8.93 -15.96 -9.77
N ALA A 142 9.30 -15.10 -8.86
CA ALA A 142 8.51 -13.95 -8.47
C ALA A 142 9.35 -12.68 -8.33
N VAL A 143 8.76 -11.56 -8.72
CA VAL A 143 9.30 -10.21 -8.52
C VAL A 143 8.15 -9.36 -8.03
N GLY A 144 8.42 -8.50 -7.06
CA GLY A 144 7.42 -7.52 -6.64
C GLY A 144 8.01 -6.17 -6.34
N HIS A 145 7.12 -5.19 -6.29
CA HIS A 145 7.40 -3.81 -5.96
C HIS A 145 6.51 -3.39 -4.78
N TYR A 146 7.01 -2.46 -3.97
CA TYR A 146 6.25 -1.93 -2.86
C TYR A 146 5.33 -0.83 -3.38
N LEU A 147 4.07 -0.92 -3.00
CA LEU A 147 3.09 0.12 -3.25
C LEU A 147 3.24 1.16 -2.14
N PRO A 148 3.61 2.41 -2.48
CA PRO A 148 3.87 3.44 -1.48
C PRO A 148 2.61 3.71 -0.62
N ARG A 149 2.81 4.20 0.61
CA ARG A 149 1.72 4.84 1.37
C ARG A 149 1.08 5.93 0.52
N ALA A 150 -0.21 6.17 0.70
CA ALA A 150 -0.82 7.28 -0.01
C ALA A 150 -0.14 8.59 0.39
N THR A 151 0.24 9.38 -0.62
CA THR A 151 0.82 10.71 -0.41
C THR A 151 -0.27 11.69 0.05
N PRO A 152 0.13 12.84 0.64
CA PRO A 152 -0.80 13.93 0.89
C PRO A 152 -1.61 14.32 -0.35
N GLU A 153 -0.95 14.38 -1.52
CA GLU A 153 -1.59 14.71 -2.80
C GLU A 153 -2.66 13.68 -3.19
N GLN A 154 -2.36 12.38 -3.05
CA GLN A 154 -3.33 11.31 -3.30
C GLN A 154 -4.53 11.43 -2.34
N ALA A 155 -4.31 11.73 -1.06
CA ALA A 155 -5.38 11.95 -0.10
C ALA A 155 -6.30 13.12 -0.51
N HIS A 156 -5.73 14.22 -0.99
CA HIS A 156 -6.49 15.36 -1.50
C HIS A 156 -7.31 15.02 -2.75
N GLN A 157 -6.73 14.29 -3.71
CA GLN A 157 -7.43 13.85 -4.92
C GLN A 157 -8.55 12.86 -4.60
N PHE A 158 -8.30 11.94 -3.67
CA PHE A 158 -9.29 10.98 -3.18
C PHE A 158 -10.44 11.68 -2.44
N MET A 159 -10.15 12.68 -1.60
CA MET A 159 -11.17 13.55 -0.98
C MET A 159 -12.03 14.26 -2.04
N ALA A 160 -11.42 14.84 -3.07
CA ALA A 160 -12.15 15.55 -4.12
C ALA A 160 -13.13 14.63 -4.87
N ARG A 161 -12.72 13.40 -5.19
CA ARG A 161 -13.60 12.39 -5.80
C ARG A 161 -14.73 11.98 -4.86
N ALA A 162 -14.42 11.75 -3.58
CA ALA A 162 -15.41 11.38 -2.57
C ALA A 162 -16.49 12.45 -2.39
N VAL A 163 -16.08 13.72 -2.30
CA VAL A 163 -16.99 14.87 -2.18
C VAL A 163 -17.90 14.97 -3.40
N LYS A 164 -17.35 14.83 -4.61
CA LYS A 164 -18.15 14.84 -5.85
C LYS A 164 -19.18 13.72 -5.87
N ALA A 165 -18.80 12.50 -5.45
CA ALA A 165 -19.71 11.36 -5.39
C ALA A 165 -20.82 11.58 -4.33
N MET A 166 -20.46 12.06 -3.15
CA MET A 166 -21.42 12.38 -2.07
C MET A 166 -22.38 13.52 -2.46
N GLN A 167 -21.91 14.51 -3.23
CA GLN A 167 -22.77 15.58 -3.77
C GLN A 167 -23.78 15.06 -4.81
N ALA A 168 -23.39 14.07 -5.60
CA ALA A 168 -24.25 13.48 -6.64
C ALA A 168 -25.27 12.50 -6.07
N ASP A 169 -24.84 11.62 -5.17
CA ASP A 169 -25.69 10.61 -4.50
C ASP A 169 -25.08 10.22 -3.15
N ALA A 170 -25.46 10.95 -2.10
CA ALA A 170 -24.97 10.68 -0.73
C ALA A 170 -25.41 9.30 -0.23
N ALA A 171 -26.66 8.89 -0.48
CA ALA A 171 -27.19 7.63 0.02
C ALA A 171 -26.50 6.43 -0.64
N GLY A 172 -26.33 6.47 -1.96
CA GLY A 172 -25.59 5.45 -2.71
C GLY A 172 -24.12 5.41 -2.32
N SER A 173 -23.49 6.58 -2.13
CA SER A 173 -22.09 6.66 -1.69
C SER A 173 -21.89 6.08 -0.29
N ILE A 174 -22.73 6.44 0.69
CA ILE A 174 -22.71 5.86 2.05
C ILE A 174 -22.87 4.34 2.01
N LYS A 175 -23.84 3.85 1.22
CA LYS A 175 -24.04 2.40 1.03
C LYS A 175 -22.79 1.73 0.44
N ALA A 176 -22.17 2.33 -0.57
CA ALA A 176 -20.97 1.81 -1.21
C ALA A 176 -19.74 1.81 -0.28
N ILE A 177 -19.57 2.85 0.54
CA ILE A 177 -18.52 2.92 1.56
C ILE A 177 -18.70 1.79 2.58
N ASN A 178 -19.92 1.58 3.09
CA ASN A 178 -20.21 0.50 4.05
C ASN A 178 -20.15 -0.90 3.41
N ALA A 179 -20.41 -1.00 2.11
CA ALA A 179 -20.18 -2.21 1.32
C ALA A 179 -18.72 -2.39 0.93
N LEU A 180 -17.80 -1.58 1.48
CA LEU A 180 -16.36 -1.77 1.33
C LEU A 180 -15.90 -1.68 -0.14
N SER A 181 -16.62 -0.89 -0.95
CA SER A 181 -16.40 -0.75 -2.40
C SER A 181 -15.00 -0.23 -2.72
N PRO A 182 -14.29 -0.80 -3.73
CA PRO A 182 -12.99 -0.31 -4.17
C PRO A 182 -13.02 1.13 -4.70
N ALA A 183 -14.19 1.67 -5.07
CA ALA A 183 -14.32 3.06 -5.48
C ALA A 183 -14.05 4.07 -4.35
N PHE A 184 -14.13 3.64 -3.08
CA PHE A 184 -14.01 4.48 -1.88
C PHE A 184 -12.90 4.01 -0.93
N ARG A 185 -11.85 3.44 -1.50
CA ARG A 185 -10.62 3.04 -0.78
C ARG A 185 -9.48 2.87 -1.79
N GLU A 186 -8.31 3.33 -1.42
CA GLU A 186 -7.12 3.35 -2.25
C GLU A 186 -5.92 3.27 -1.32
N ASP A 187 -5.04 2.29 -1.50
CA ASP A 187 -3.91 2.07 -0.57
C ASP A 187 -4.35 1.98 0.90
N ASP A 188 -3.89 2.93 1.72
CA ASP A 188 -4.31 3.12 3.11
C ASP A 188 -5.36 4.24 3.30
N LEU A 189 -5.79 4.89 2.21
CA LEU A 189 -6.90 5.82 2.19
C LEU A 189 -8.23 5.07 2.27
N TYR A 190 -9.08 5.55 3.16
CA TYR A 190 -10.48 5.13 3.26
C TYR A 190 -11.31 6.31 3.74
N LEU A 191 -12.60 6.27 3.42
CA LEU A 191 -13.55 7.25 3.91
C LEU A 191 -14.19 6.81 5.22
N PHE A 192 -14.48 7.78 6.07
CA PHE A 192 -15.62 7.68 6.96
C PHE A 192 -16.50 8.92 6.82
N VAL A 193 -17.77 8.76 7.15
CA VAL A 193 -18.77 9.81 7.03
C VAL A 193 -19.52 9.91 8.35
N VAL A 194 -19.63 11.12 8.88
CA VAL A 194 -20.39 11.45 10.09
C VAL A 194 -21.56 12.33 9.69
N ASP A 195 -22.76 12.02 10.18
CA ASP A 195 -23.89 12.95 10.09
C ASP A 195 -23.75 13.99 11.20
N LEU A 196 -23.69 15.27 10.83
CA LEU A 196 -23.52 16.37 11.78
C LEU A 196 -24.81 16.72 12.53
N GLN A 197 -25.98 16.20 12.12
CA GLN A 197 -27.24 16.42 12.81
C GLN A 197 -27.34 15.62 14.11
N ASP A 198 -26.90 14.35 14.09
CA ASP A 198 -26.92 13.46 15.25
C ASP A 198 -25.52 13.07 15.76
N ARG A 199 -24.47 13.51 15.06
CA ARG A 199 -23.04 13.30 15.33
C ARG A 199 -22.61 11.84 15.21
N ARG A 200 -23.35 10.98 14.50
CA ARG A 200 -23.02 9.56 14.39
C ARG A 200 -22.29 9.25 13.09
N TYR A 201 -21.42 8.23 13.14
CA TYR A 201 -20.91 7.65 11.90
C TYR A 201 -22.06 7.04 11.10
N VAL A 202 -22.23 7.49 9.87
CA VAL A 202 -23.15 6.86 8.90
C VAL A 202 -22.41 5.97 7.91
N ALA A 203 -21.09 6.16 7.74
CA ALA A 203 -20.27 5.26 6.97
C ALA A 203 -18.84 5.11 7.51
N HIS A 204 -18.25 3.93 7.35
CA HIS A 204 -16.82 3.73 7.61
C HIS A 204 -16.22 2.65 6.69
N GLY A 205 -15.41 3.06 5.72
CA GLY A 205 -14.79 2.21 4.69
C GLY A 205 -13.62 1.34 5.19
N TYR A 206 -13.59 1.01 6.48
CA TYR A 206 -12.59 0.11 7.08
C TYR A 206 -13.13 -0.57 8.34
N ASN A 207 -13.45 0.20 9.39
CA ASN A 207 -13.96 -0.31 10.65
C ASN A 207 -15.49 -0.14 10.75
N LEU A 208 -16.23 -1.10 10.21
CA LEU A 208 -17.71 -1.07 10.19
C LEU A 208 -18.35 -1.06 11.58
N ARG A 209 -17.61 -1.44 12.65
CA ARG A 209 -18.12 -1.41 14.04
C ARG A 209 -18.34 0.02 14.55
N LEU A 210 -17.76 1.02 13.89
CA LEU A 210 -17.95 2.42 14.26
C LEU A 210 -19.24 3.01 13.70
N VAL A 211 -19.89 2.37 12.72
CA VAL A 211 -21.16 2.86 12.18
C VAL A 211 -22.22 2.90 13.29
N GLY A 212 -22.88 4.04 13.44
CA GLY A 212 -23.83 4.33 14.50
C GLY A 212 -23.22 4.80 15.82
N VAL A 213 -21.90 4.74 16.01
CA VAL A 213 -21.24 5.28 17.22
C VAL A 213 -21.29 6.81 17.19
N ASP A 214 -21.48 7.44 18.36
CA ASP A 214 -21.38 8.90 18.50
C ASP A 214 -19.92 9.32 18.29
N PHE A 215 -19.67 10.10 17.25
CA PHE A 215 -18.34 10.55 16.87
C PHE A 215 -17.70 11.37 17.98
N ALA A 216 -18.46 12.15 18.75
CA ALA A 216 -17.92 12.99 19.81
C ALA A 216 -17.21 12.19 20.92
N ALA A 217 -17.54 10.91 21.07
CA ALA A 217 -16.95 10.00 22.06
C ALA A 217 -15.70 9.26 21.56
N ILE A 218 -15.21 9.59 20.36
CA ILE A 218 -14.05 8.91 19.78
C ILE A 218 -12.77 9.56 20.25
N ASP A 219 -11.98 8.74 20.94
CA ASP A 219 -10.60 9.00 21.26
C ASP A 219 -9.68 8.11 20.42
N ASP A 220 -8.46 8.59 20.23
CA ASP A 220 -7.39 7.84 19.60
C ASP A 220 -6.82 6.78 20.59
N PRO A 221 -6.02 5.81 20.12
CA PRO A 221 -5.50 4.74 20.99
C PRO A 221 -4.63 5.21 22.17
N GLU A 222 -4.16 6.46 22.16
CA GLU A 222 -3.39 7.09 23.23
C GLU A 222 -4.25 8.01 24.11
N GLY A 223 -5.56 8.07 23.87
CA GLY A 223 -6.53 8.84 24.64
C GLY A 223 -6.69 10.29 24.18
N LYS A 224 -6.13 10.68 23.02
CA LYS A 224 -6.34 12.02 22.46
C LYS A 224 -7.76 12.11 21.88
N PRO A 225 -8.58 13.12 22.24
CA PRO A 225 -9.88 13.32 21.63
C PRO A 225 -9.78 13.55 20.12
N VAL A 226 -10.58 12.81 19.35
CA VAL A 226 -10.66 12.93 17.89
C VAL A 226 -11.95 13.63 17.49
N GLY A 227 -13.10 13.10 17.89
CA GLY A 227 -14.35 13.58 17.33
C GLY A 227 -14.82 14.92 17.87
N ALA A 228 -14.71 15.16 19.19
CA ALA A 228 -15.09 16.44 19.79
C ALA A 228 -14.38 17.65 19.15
N PRO A 229 -13.04 17.71 19.04
CA PRO A 229 -12.36 18.85 18.42
C PRO A 229 -12.65 18.99 16.92
N ILE A 230 -12.83 17.89 16.20
CA ILE A 230 -13.23 17.92 14.79
C ILE A 230 -14.64 18.52 14.64
N LEU A 231 -15.59 18.14 15.49
CA LEU A 231 -16.95 18.68 15.47
C LEU A 231 -16.96 20.18 15.80
N GLU A 232 -16.16 20.62 16.77
CA GLU A 232 -15.98 22.04 17.08
C GLU A 232 -15.39 22.84 15.91
N LEU A 233 -14.42 22.26 15.20
CA LEU A 233 -13.85 22.85 13.99
C LEU A 233 -14.92 22.95 12.88
N MET A 234 -15.68 21.88 12.65
CA MET A 234 -16.75 21.84 11.66
C MET A 234 -17.94 22.74 12.03
N ALA A 235 -18.12 23.14 13.28
CA ALA A 235 -19.11 24.17 13.61
C ALA A 235 -18.76 25.56 13.04
N LYS A 236 -17.48 25.80 12.72
CA LYS A 236 -16.95 27.11 12.31
C LYS A 236 -16.44 27.15 10.87
N ALA A 237 -16.13 25.99 10.29
CA ALA A 237 -15.57 25.87 8.94
C ALA A 237 -16.20 24.71 8.18
N ASP A 238 -16.14 24.76 6.85
CA ASP A 238 -16.62 23.69 5.97
C ASP A 238 -15.52 22.71 5.55
N GLN A 239 -14.27 23.02 5.91
CA GLN A 239 -13.10 22.18 5.67
C GLN A 239 -12.05 22.42 6.75
N GLY A 240 -11.14 21.47 6.89
CA GLY A 240 -9.98 21.59 7.76
C GLY A 240 -9.16 20.31 7.75
N ASP A 241 -8.16 20.29 8.61
CA ASP A 241 -7.33 19.14 8.88
C ASP A 241 -7.27 18.88 10.40
N TYR A 242 -7.03 17.63 10.77
CA TYR A 242 -6.80 17.25 12.16
C TYR A 242 -5.89 16.02 12.23
N GLU A 243 -4.86 16.09 13.06
CA GLU A 243 -3.91 15.00 13.24
C GLU A 243 -4.21 14.23 14.52
N TYR A 244 -4.19 12.91 14.47
CA TYR A 244 -4.33 12.00 15.61
C TYR A 244 -3.66 10.67 15.32
N ARG A 245 -3.42 9.83 16.33
CA ARG A 245 -2.86 8.50 16.08
C ARG A 245 -3.97 7.51 15.75
N TRP A 246 -3.81 6.71 14.72
CA TRP A 246 -4.83 5.72 14.38
C TRP A 246 -4.24 4.45 13.84
N LYS A 247 -4.99 3.35 13.97
CA LYS A 247 -4.58 2.08 13.36
C LYS A 247 -4.64 2.21 11.85
N ASN A 248 -3.47 2.14 11.20
CA ASN A 248 -3.38 2.09 9.75
C ASN A 248 -3.98 0.76 9.25
N PRO A 249 -4.94 0.80 8.31
CA PRO A 249 -5.63 -0.40 7.81
C PRO A 249 -4.71 -1.34 7.02
N VAL A 250 -3.63 -0.79 6.49
CA VAL A 250 -2.58 -1.51 5.76
C VAL A 250 -1.56 -2.04 6.75
N THR A 251 -0.88 -1.20 7.53
CA THR A 251 0.23 -1.70 8.37
C THR A 251 -0.24 -2.41 9.65
N GLY A 252 -1.47 -2.15 10.11
CA GLY A 252 -2.00 -2.64 11.38
C GLY A 252 -1.40 -1.95 12.61
N LYS A 253 -0.43 -1.04 12.43
CA LYS A 253 0.22 -0.27 13.50
C LYS A 253 -0.56 1.01 13.81
N VAL A 254 -0.33 1.56 14.99
CA VAL A 254 -0.84 2.88 15.39
C VAL A 254 0.15 3.95 14.92
N GLU A 255 -0.26 4.77 13.95
CA GLU A 255 0.57 5.73 13.22
C GLU A 255 -0.10 7.12 13.23
N TYR A 256 0.64 8.20 12.95
CA TYR A 256 0.02 9.52 12.82
C TYR A 256 -0.84 9.56 11.56
N LYS A 257 -2.10 9.93 11.72
CA LYS A 257 -3.04 10.12 10.63
C LYS A 257 -3.35 11.61 10.46
N HIS A 258 -3.09 12.11 9.27
CA HIS A 258 -3.43 13.47 8.84
C HIS A 258 -4.81 13.44 8.20
N ALA A 259 -5.86 13.70 8.98
CA ALA A 259 -7.22 13.63 8.49
C ALA A 259 -7.63 14.92 7.78
N LEU A 260 -8.05 14.78 6.52
CA LEU A 260 -8.67 15.82 5.71
C LEU A 260 -10.18 15.80 5.97
N LEU A 261 -10.74 16.97 6.26
CA LEU A 261 -12.13 17.15 6.67
C LEU A 261 -12.86 18.00 5.63
N ARG A 262 -14.02 17.54 5.18
CA ARG A 262 -14.87 18.32 4.26
C ARG A 262 -16.34 18.10 4.53
N LYS A 263 -17.12 19.19 4.60
CA LYS A 263 -18.57 19.10 4.64
C LYS A 263 -19.17 18.88 3.25
N VAL A 264 -20.21 18.06 3.21
CA VAL A 264 -21.13 17.89 2.08
C VAL A 264 -22.55 17.89 2.61
N GLY A 265 -23.23 19.04 2.53
CA GLY A 265 -24.51 19.23 3.20
C GLY A 265 -24.35 19.11 4.72
N HIS A 266 -25.11 18.21 5.35
CA HIS A 266 -24.99 17.90 6.77
C HIS A 266 -24.00 16.77 7.08
N TYR A 267 -23.32 16.21 6.07
CA TYR A 267 -22.31 15.18 6.29
C TYR A 267 -20.92 15.79 6.43
N LEU A 268 -20.15 15.28 7.38
CA LEU A 268 -18.70 15.40 7.43
C LEU A 268 -18.08 14.18 6.75
N VAL A 269 -17.38 14.41 5.64
CA VAL A 269 -16.61 13.40 4.91
C VAL A 269 -15.15 13.52 5.30
N VAL A 270 -14.53 12.39 5.67
CA VAL A 270 -13.14 12.35 6.14
C VAL A 270 -12.36 11.25 5.43
N THR A 271 -11.16 11.59 4.96
CA THR A 271 -10.08 10.65 4.61
C THR A 271 -8.78 11.15 5.22
N GLY A 272 -7.67 10.43 5.11
CA GLY A 272 -6.37 10.91 5.54
C GLY A 272 -5.23 9.97 5.19
N TYR A 273 -4.02 10.50 5.19
CA TYR A 273 -2.78 9.76 4.94
C TYR A 273 -2.00 9.54 6.24
N TYR A 274 -1.06 8.59 6.24
CA TYR A 274 -0.32 8.19 7.44
C TYR A 274 1.18 8.53 7.38
N SER A 275 1.69 9.09 8.48
CA SER A 275 3.12 9.27 8.76
C SER A 275 3.55 8.50 10.01
N ASP A 276 4.86 8.32 10.19
CA ASP A 276 5.42 7.64 11.37
C ASP A 276 5.39 8.50 12.63
#